data_AF-A0A357XYV6-F1
#
_entry.id   AF-A0A357XYV6-F1
#
_cell.length_a   1.000
_cell.length_b   1.000
_cell.length_c   1.000
_cell.angle_alpha   90.00
_cell.angle_beta   90.00
_cell.angle_gamma   90.00
#
_symmetry.space_group_name_H-M   'P 1'
#
loop_
_entity.id
_entity.type
_entity.pdbx_description
1 polymer ?
#
loop_
_entity_poly.entity_id
_entity_poly.type
_entity_poly.pdbx_seq_one_letter_code
_entity_poly.pdbx_strand_id
1 'polypeptide(L)'
;MKKSVVRDKSYTFALRIVRLYQYLTGEKREFVLAKQVLRSGTATGALVHEAEQAESRADFVHKLSIALKETHETGYWLLLLKDAEYITPGMFESIDPDCSPRS
;
A
#
# COMPACT_ATOMS: atom_id res chain seq x y z
N MET A 1 -20.86 -10.19 12.31
CA MET A 1 -19.47 -9.70 12.48
C MET A 1 -19.41 -8.25 12.03
N LYS A 2 -18.89 -7.32 12.84
CA LYS A 2 -18.67 -5.93 12.42
C LYS A 2 -17.66 -5.94 11.27
N LYS A 3 -17.99 -5.27 10.14
CA LYS A 3 -17.03 -5.08 9.04
C LYS A 3 -15.84 -4.28 9.58
N SER A 4 -14.63 -4.81 9.44
CA SER A 4 -13.40 -4.08 9.71
C SER A 4 -13.17 -3.09 8.57
N VAL A 5 -13.41 -1.80 8.82
CA VAL A 5 -13.17 -0.73 7.83
C VAL A 5 -11.72 -0.74 7.35
N VAL A 6 -10.79 -1.05 8.25
CA VAL A 6 -9.36 -1.12 7.94
C VAL A 6 -9.06 -2.26 6.97
N ARG A 7 -9.68 -3.44 7.14
CA ARG A 7 -9.52 -4.56 6.22
C ARG A 7 -10.02 -4.23 4.82
N ASP A 8 -11.23 -3.70 4.71
CA ASP A 8 -11.83 -3.42 3.40
C ASP A 8 -11.02 -2.33 2.66
N LYS A 9 -10.52 -1.33 3.40
CA LYS A 9 -9.60 -0.31 2.86
C LYS A 9 -8.24 -0.87 2.45
N SER A 10 -7.60 -1.69 3.28
CA SER A 10 -6.28 -2.25 2.99
C SER A 10 -6.32 -3.20 1.79
N TYR A 11 -7.39 -3.97 1.63
CA TYR A 11 -7.59 -4.81 0.44
C TYR A 11 -7.77 -3.96 -0.83
N THR A 12 -8.61 -2.92 -0.75
CA THR A 12 -8.82 -2.00 -1.88
C THR A 12 -7.53 -1.30 -2.27
N PHE A 13 -6.75 -0.84 -1.30
CA PHE A 13 -5.43 -0.25 -1.50
C PHE A 13 -4.46 -1.23 -2.18
N ALA A 14 -4.33 -2.47 -1.68
CA ALA A 14 -3.48 -3.49 -2.29
C ALA A 14 -3.87 -3.76 -3.75
N LEU A 15 -5.17 -3.80 -4.07
CA LEU A 15 -5.64 -3.95 -5.45
C LEU A 15 -5.26 -2.76 -6.34
N ARG A 16 -5.29 -1.52 -5.81
CA ARG A 16 -4.82 -0.33 -6.53
C ARG A 16 -3.34 -0.39 -6.82
N ILE A 17 -2.54 -0.89 -5.86
CA ILE A 17 -1.09 -1.08 -6.03
C ILE A 17 -0.79 -2.13 -7.11
N VAL A 18 -1.55 -3.24 -7.18
CA VAL A 18 -1.42 -4.22 -8.26
C VAL A 18 -1.70 -3.59 -9.63
N ARG A 19 -2.72 -2.73 -9.74
CA ARG A 19 -3.03 -2.00 -10.98
C ARG A 19 -1.94 -1.00 -11.35
N LEU A 20 -1.40 -0.28 -10.36
CA LEU A 20 -0.26 0.61 -10.56
C LEU A 20 0.97 -0.16 -11.07
N TYR A 21 1.27 -1.32 -10.50
CA TYR A 21 2.36 -2.18 -10.97
C TYR A 21 2.18 -2.60 -12.44
N GLN A 22 0.97 -3.01 -12.82
CA GLN A 22 0.65 -3.35 -14.21
C GLN A 22 0.86 -2.17 -15.16
N TYR A 23 0.44 -0.97 -14.75
CA TYR A 23 0.67 0.27 -15.50
C TYR A 23 2.17 0.58 -15.65
N LEU A 24 2.93 0.55 -14.56
CA LEU A 24 4.37 0.86 -14.56
C LEU A 24 5.16 -0.10 -15.46
N THR A 25 4.87 -1.40 -15.37
CA THR A 25 5.59 -2.42 -16.14
C THR A 25 5.12 -2.54 -17.58
N GLY A 26 3.82 -2.36 -17.83
CA GLY A 26 3.20 -2.49 -19.15
C GLY A 26 3.41 -1.26 -20.03
N GLU A 27 3.11 -0.08 -19.50
CA GLU A 27 3.16 1.18 -20.25
C GLU A 27 4.49 1.91 -20.08
N LYS A 28 4.94 2.07 -18.82
CA LYS A 28 6.14 2.88 -18.53
C LYS A 28 7.45 2.11 -18.65
N ARG A 29 7.38 0.78 -18.75
CA ARG A 29 8.56 -0.12 -18.75
C ARG A 29 9.47 0.10 -17.54
N GLU A 30 8.90 0.49 -16.40
CA GLU A 30 9.60 0.61 -15.12
C GLU A 30 9.36 -0.68 -14.33
N PHE A 31 10.44 -1.30 -13.85
CA PHE A 31 10.38 -2.64 -13.24
C PHE A 31 10.97 -2.70 -11.83
N VAL A 32 11.83 -1.74 -11.46
CA VAL A 32 12.59 -1.78 -10.21
C VAL A 32 11.76 -1.16 -9.10
N LEU A 33 11.33 0.09 -9.27
CA LEU A 33 10.47 0.78 -8.31
C LEU A 33 9.07 0.15 -8.28
N ALA A 34 8.59 -0.34 -9.43
CA ALA A 34 7.34 -1.08 -9.55
C ALA A 34 7.33 -2.31 -8.64
N LYS A 35 8.43 -3.06 -8.55
CA LYS A 35 8.52 -4.20 -7.63
C LYS A 35 8.56 -3.75 -6.17
N GLN A 36 9.24 -2.65 -5.86
CA GLN A 36 9.30 -2.13 -4.49
C GLN A 36 7.92 -1.67 -3.99
N VAL A 37 7.19 -0.90 -4.81
CA VAL A 37 5.83 -0.43 -4.48
C VAL A 37 4.84 -1.60 -4.43
N LEU A 38 4.97 -2.59 -5.33
CA LEU A 38 4.13 -3.78 -5.30
C LEU A 38 4.29 -4.56 -4.00
N ARG A 39 5.54 -4.82 -3.59
CA ARG A 39 5.85 -5.58 -2.37
C ARG A 39 5.28 -4.88 -1.14
N SER A 40 5.65 -3.62 -0.92
CA SER A 40 5.25 -2.86 0.27
C SER A 40 3.74 -2.59 0.31
N GLY A 41 3.14 -2.21 -0.82
CA GLY A 41 1.72 -1.89 -0.87
C GLY A 41 0.81 -3.10 -0.68
N THR A 42 1.18 -4.28 -1.20
CA THR A 42 0.42 -5.52 -0.98
C THR A 42 0.66 -6.14 0.40
N ALA A 43 1.85 -5.97 0.98
CA ALA A 43 2.16 -6.41 2.34
C ALA A 43 1.24 -5.76 3.38
N THR A 44 0.84 -4.51 3.18
CA THR A 44 -0.13 -3.81 4.04
C THR A 44 -1.45 -4.58 4.18
N GLY A 45 -2.02 -5.03 3.04
CA GLY A 45 -3.25 -5.81 3.04
C GLY A 45 -3.07 -7.19 3.71
N ALA A 46 -1.96 -7.85 3.42
CA ALA A 46 -1.62 -9.15 4.00
C ALA A 46 -1.50 -9.08 5.54
N LEU A 47 -0.75 -8.11 6.06
CA LEU A 47 -0.54 -7.93 7.51
C LEU A 47 -1.83 -7.55 8.25
N VAL A 48 -2.70 -6.74 7.63
CA VAL A 48 -4.02 -6.44 8.19
C VAL A 48 -4.88 -7.70 8.25
N HIS A 49 -4.82 -8.56 7.23
CA HIS A 49 -5.54 -9.83 7.22
C HIS A 49 -5.00 -10.79 8.29
N GLU A 50 -3.68 -10.90 8.44
CA GLU A 50 -3.04 -11.70 9.50
C GLU A 50 -3.35 -11.19 10.90
N ALA A 51 -3.54 -9.87 11.07
CA ALA A 51 -3.94 -9.28 12.34
C ALA A 51 -5.34 -9.73 12.74
N GLU A 52 -6.27 -9.95 11.81
CA GLU A 52 -7.62 -10.46 12.13
C GLU A 52 -7.58 -11.86 12.75
N GLN A 53 -6.51 -12.62 12.51
CA GLN A 53 -6.27 -13.96 13.05
C GLN A 53 -5.23 -13.96 14.18
N ALA A 54 -4.92 -12.79 14.76
CA ALA A 54 -3.90 -12.67 15.79
C ALA A 54 -4.26 -13.47 17.06
N GLU A 55 -3.27 -14.18 17.60
CA GLU A 55 -3.44 -15.05 18.78
C GLU A 55 -3.48 -14.25 20.10
N SER A 56 -3.07 -12.97 20.07
CA SER A 56 -3.09 -12.08 21.21
C SER A 56 -3.26 -10.62 20.79
N ARG A 57 -3.61 -9.74 21.76
CA ARG A 57 -3.64 -8.30 21.52
C ARG A 57 -2.27 -7.72 21.17
N ALA A 58 -1.20 -8.28 21.73
CA ALA A 58 0.16 -7.84 21.41
C ALA A 58 0.53 -8.18 19.96
N ASP A 59 0.21 -9.39 19.51
CA ASP A 59 0.40 -9.82 18.11
C ASP A 59 -0.44 -8.97 17.14
N PHE A 60 -1.70 -8.69 17.49
CA PHE A 60 -2.57 -7.79 16.72
C PHE A 60 -1.93 -6.40 16.52
N VAL A 61 -1.47 -5.77 17.60
CA VAL A 61 -0.82 -4.44 17.54
C VAL A 61 0.49 -4.50 16.77
N HIS A 62 1.28 -5.56 16.96
CA HIS A 62 2.54 -5.74 16.26
C HIS A 62 2.35 -5.82 14.74
N LYS A 63 1.43 -6.67 14.27
CA LYS A 63 1.10 -6.82 12.83
C LYS A 63 0.60 -5.51 12.22
N LEU A 64 -0.27 -4.78 12.91
CA LEU A 64 -0.73 -3.46 12.44
C LEU A 64 0.39 -2.42 12.41
N SER A 65 1.33 -2.46 13.35
CA SER A 65 2.50 -1.58 13.34
C SER A 65 3.41 -1.86 12.14
N ILE A 66 3.58 -3.13 11.75
CA ILE A 66 4.32 -3.48 10.53
C ILE A 66 3.55 -3.02 9.30
N ALA A 67 2.23 -3.21 9.26
CA ALA A 67 1.39 -2.75 8.16
C ALA A 67 1.53 -1.23 7.94
N LEU A 68 1.55 -0.45 9.02
CA LEU A 68 1.78 1.00 8.97
C LEU A 68 3.16 1.34 8.38
N LYS A 69 4.20 0.60 8.77
CA LYS A 69 5.56 0.78 8.22
C LYS A 69 5.59 0.52 6.70
N GLU A 70 4.99 -0.58 6.23
CA GLU A 70 4.91 -0.91 4.80
C GLU A 70 4.10 0.13 4.02
N THR A 71 3.06 0.68 4.65
CA THR A 71 2.25 1.76 4.09
C THR A 71 3.07 3.04 3.87
N HIS A 72 3.90 3.42 4.86
CA HIS A 72 4.81 4.57 4.73
C HIS A 72 5.89 4.34 3.66
N GLU A 73 6.44 3.11 3.59
CA GLU A 73 7.40 2.74 2.55
C GLU A 73 6.76 2.87 1.15
N THR A 74 5.51 2.44 1.01
CA THR A 74 4.74 2.58 -0.23
C THR A 74 4.58 4.05 -0.63
N GLY A 75 4.25 4.93 0.33
CA GLY A 75 4.17 6.38 0.11
C GLY A 75 5.48 6.99 -0.41
N TYR A 76 6.62 6.56 0.15
CA TYR A 76 7.94 6.99 -0.34
C TYR A 76 8.19 6.56 -1.80
N TRP A 77 7.84 5.32 -2.16
CA TRP A 77 7.97 4.86 -3.55
C TRP A 77 7.04 5.61 -4.50
N LEU A 78 5.81 5.93 -4.09
CA LEU A 78 4.88 6.75 -4.87
C LEU A 78 5.43 8.16 -5.10
N LEU A 79 6.08 8.75 -4.10
CA LEU A 79 6.71 10.07 -4.24
C LEU A 79 7.85 10.03 -5.28
N LEU A 80 8.73 9.02 -5.21
CA LEU A 80 9.80 8.84 -6.20
C LEU A 80 9.24 8.61 -7.61
N LEU A 81 8.20 7.79 -7.76
CA LEU A 81 7.55 7.55 -9.05
C LEU A 81 6.93 8.83 -9.63
N LYS A 82 6.40 9.71 -8.79
CA LYS A 82 5.84 11.01 -9.19
C LYS A 82 6.94 11.97 -9.61
N ASP A 83 7.98 12.13 -8.78
CA ASP A 83 9.09 13.05 -9.03
C ASP A 83 9.97 12.61 -10.23
N ALA A 84 9.99 11.32 -10.53
CA ALA A 84 10.62 10.75 -11.73
C ALA A 84 9.66 10.65 -12.94
N GLU A 85 8.47 11.26 -12.88
CA GLU A 85 7.50 11.37 -13.98
C GLU A 85 6.93 10.04 -14.51
N TYR A 86 7.05 8.96 -13.72
CA TYR A 86 6.43 7.67 -14.02
C TYR A 86 4.92 7.69 -13.82
N ILE A 87 4.43 8.46 -12.84
CA ILE A 87 3.00 8.69 -12.59
C ILE A 87 2.70 10.18 -12.57
N THR A 88 1.46 10.53 -12.94
CA THR A 88 1.03 11.94 -12.90
C THR A 88 0.76 12.40 -11.46
N PRO A 89 0.79 13.72 -11.19
CA PRO A 89 0.36 14.26 -9.90
C PRO A 89 -1.04 13.79 -9.49
N GLY A 90 -1.99 13.73 -10.43
CA GLY A 90 -3.34 13.23 -10.15
C GLY A 90 -3.40 11.74 -9.78
N MET A 91 -2.52 10.91 -10.36
CA MET A 91 -2.39 9.50 -9.94
C MET A 91 -1.80 9.40 -8.53
N PHE A 92 -0.78 10.21 -8.23
CA PHE A 92 -0.18 10.28 -6.90
C PHE A 92 -1.20 10.74 -5.84
N GLU A 93 -1.86 11.87 -6.06
CA GLU A 93 -2.89 12.44 -5.16
C GLU A 93 -4.07 11.50 -4.95
N SER A 94 -4.35 10.63 -5.92
CA SER A 94 -5.39 9.62 -5.79
C SER A 94 -4.99 8.48 -4.84
N ILE A 95 -3.71 8.08 -4.80
CA ILE A 95 -3.23 6.90 -4.06
C ILE A 95 -2.60 7.28 -2.71
N ASP A 96 -1.83 8.37 -2.64
CA ASP A 96 -1.11 8.85 -1.46
C ASP A 96 -1.98 8.98 -0.18
N PRO A 97 -3.25 9.43 -0.25
CA PRO A 97 -4.11 9.50 0.95
C PRO A 97 -4.36 8.14 1.61
N ASP A 98 -4.26 7.04 0.87
CA ASP A 98 -4.35 5.69 1.44
C ASP A 98 -3.06 5.31 2.19
N CYS A 99 -1.93 5.94 1.86
CA CYS A 99 -0.63 5.70 2.50
C CYS A 99 -0.41 6.55 3.76
N SER A 100 -1.03 7.72 3.82
CA SER A 100 -0.90 8.65 4.93
C SER A 100 -2.21 9.43 5.02
N PRO A 101 -3.15 9.01 5.89
CA PRO A 101 -4.31 9.83 6.16
C PRO A 101 -3.80 11.12 6.81
N ARG A 102 -3.66 12.17 6.01
CA ARG A 102 -3.30 13.50 6.50
C ARG A 102 -4.38 13.90 7.51
N SER A 103 -3.95 14.21 8.72
CA SER A 103 -4.77 14.77 9.80
C SER A 103 -5.37 16.10 9.40
#